data_AF-A0A2K3JJV3-F1
#
_entry.id   AF-A0A2K3JJV3-F1
#
_cell.length_a   1.000
_cell.length_b   1.000
_cell.length_c   1.000
_cell.angle_alpha   90.00
_cell.angle_beta   90.00
_cell.angle_gamma   90.00
#
_symmetry.space_group_name_H-M   'P 1'
#
loop_
_entity.id
_entity.type
_entity.pdbx_description
1 polymer ?
#
loop_
_entity_poly.entity_id
_entity_poly.type
_entity_poly.pdbx_seq_one_letter_code
_entity_poly.pdbx_strand_id
1 'polypeptide(L)' 'MRFPAVIMRIREPKTTALIFANGKMVCTGAKSEHQSKLAARK' A
#
# COMPACT_ATOMS: atom_id res chain seq x y z
N MET A 1 13.44 -15.17 8.42
CA MET A 1 13.62 -13.91 7.65
C MET A 1 12.55 -12.93 8.07
N ARG A 2 12.90 -11.79 8.68
CA ARG A 2 11.92 -10.71 8.91
C ARG A 2 11.75 -9.95 7.59
N PHE A 3 10.51 -9.79 7.14
CA PHE A 3 10.22 -8.98 5.95
C PHE A 3 10.52 -7.51 6.30
N PRO A 4 11.37 -6.80 5.53
CA PRO A 4 11.84 -5.45 5.89
C PRO A 4 10.81 -4.35 5.58
N ALA A 5 9.52 -4.70 5.57
CA ALA A 5 8.42 -3.79 5.27
C ALA A 5 7.24 -3.99 6.22
N VAL A 6 6.59 -2.87 6.55
CA VAL A 6 5.33 -2.82 7.28
C VAL A 6 4.20 -3.08 6.30
N ILE A 7 3.28 -3.96 6.68
CA ILE A 7 2.10 -4.30 5.89
C ILE A 7 0.90 -3.55 6.46
N MET A 8 0.36 -2.60 5.71
CA MET A 8 -0.85 -1.85 6.06
C MET A 8 -2.01 -2.29 5.17
N ARG A 9 -3.12 -2.70 5.79
CA ARG A 9 -4.34 -3.08 5.08
C ARG A 9 -5.35 -1.93 5.09
N ILE A 10 -5.69 -1.43 3.92
CA ILE A 10 -6.68 -0.38 3.73
C ILE A 10 -8.00 -1.06 3.37
N ARG A 11 -9.06 -0.80 4.15
CA ARG A 11 -10.39 -1.38 3.92
C ARG A 11 -11.10 -0.73 2.73
N GLU A 12 -10.96 0.58 2.60
CA GLU A 12 -11.61 1.37 1.55
C GLU A 12 -10.65 2.43 0.99
N PRO A 13 -10.17 2.26 -0.25
CA PRO A 13 -10.37 1.11 -1.14
C PRO A 13 -9.65 -0.16 -0.64
N LYS A 14 -10.18 -1.35 -0.95
CA LYS A 14 -9.63 -2.65 -0.49
C LYS A 14 -8.23 -2.90 -1.09
N THR A 15 -7.21 -2.39 -0.42
CA THR A 15 -5.82 -2.33 -0.91
C THR A 15 -4.85 -2.65 0.22
N THR A 16 -3.62 -3.00 -0.15
CA THR A 16 -2.54 -3.25 0.80
C THR A 16 -1.35 -2.38 0.44
N ALA A 17 -0.86 -1.61 1.41
CA ALA A 17 0.38 -0.84 1.29
C ALA A 17 1.52 -1.58 2.00
N LEU A 18 2.66 -1.67 1.32
CA LEU A 18 3.92 -2.17 1.84
C LEU A 18 4.86 -0.98 2.00
N ILE A 19 5.26 -0.68 3.23
CA ILE A 19 6.14 0.46 3.54
C ILE A 19 7.50 -0.08 3.95
N PHE A 20 8.54 0.24 3.17
CA PHE A 20 9.91 -0.18 3.42
C PHE A 20 10.65 0.88 4.24
N ALA A 21 11.64 0.44 5.04
CA ALA A 21 12.42 1.33 5.89
C ALA A 21 13.20 2.43 5.13
N ASN A 22 13.42 2.27 3.82
CA ASN A 22 14.07 3.26 2.96
C ASN A 22 13.10 4.32 2.40
N GLY A 23 11.85 4.34 2.87
CA GLY A 23 10.83 5.28 2.39
C GLY A 23 10.13 4.86 1.09
N LYS A 24 10.50 3.74 0.48
CA LYS A 24 9.73 3.18 -0.64
C LYS A 24 8.40 2.65 -0.13
N MET A 25 7.34 2.92 -0.89
CA MET A 25 6.00 2.41 -0.62
C MET A 25 5.44 1.73 -1.87
N VAL A 26 4.83 0.57 -1.69
CA VAL A 26 4.18 -0.18 -2.76
C VAL A 26 2.72 -0.40 -2.38
N CYS A 27 1.80 0.10 -3.19
CA CYS A 27 0.36 -0.14 -3.01
C CYS A 27 -0.12 -1.18 -4.03
N THR A 28 -0.83 -2.20 -3.56
CA THR A 28 -1.39 -3.28 -4.39
C THR A 28 -2.86 -3.55 -4.05
N GLY A 29 -3.59 -4.11 -5.01
CA GLY A 29 -5.00 -4.51 -4.87
C GLY A 29 -6.03 -3.46 -5.29
N ALA A 30 -5.60 -2.30 -5.82
CA ALA A 30 -6.50 -1.31 -6.38
C ALA A 30 -7.08 -1.80 -7.71
N LYS A 31 -8.39 -1.63 -7.92
CA LYS A 31 -9.08 -2.06 -9.16
C LYS A 31 -9.16 -0.96 -10.22
N SER A 32 -8.75 0.25 -9.88
CA SER A 32 -8.69 1.39 -10.80
C SER A 32 -7.53 2.30 -10.45
N GLU A 33 -7.06 3.06 -11.43
CA GLU A 33 -6.00 4.05 -11.22
C GLU A 33 -6.39 5.09 -10.15
N HIS A 34 -7.66 5.48 -10.14
CA HIS A 34 -8.21 6.38 -9.12
C HIS A 34 -8.06 5.80 -7.71
N GLN A 35 -8.38 4.52 -7.51
CA GLN A 35 -8.19 3.83 -6.23
C GLN A 35 -6.71 3.71 -5.86
N SER A 36 -5.81 3.47 -6.82
CA SER A 36 -4.36 3.45 -6.57
C SER A 36 -3.87 4.81 -6.06
N LYS A 37 -4.30 5.91 -6.71
CA LYS A 37 -3.92 7.27 -6.30
C LYS A 37 -4.47 7.63 -4.91
N LEU A 38 -5.70 7.21 -4.61
CA LEU A 38 -6.30 7.40 -3.28
C LEU A 38 -5.56 6.59 -2.20
N ALA A 39 -5.27 5.32 -2.49
CA ALA A 39 -4.59 4.43 -1.55
C ALA A 39 -3.14 4.85 -1.28
N ALA A 40 -2.43 5.40 -2.26
CA ALA A 40 -1.07 5.90 -2.10
C ALA A 40 -0.98 7.25 -1.36
N ARG A 41 -2.10 7.96 -1.18
CA ARG A 41 -2.17 9.27 -0.50
C ARG A 41 -2.69 9.20 0.94
N LYS A 42 -3.23 8.06 1.37
CA LYS A 42 -3.66 7.80 2.75
C LYS A 42 -2.47 7.31 3.59
#